data_AF-A0A7C6M174-F1
#
_entry.id   AF-A0A7C6M174-F1
#
_cell.length_a   1.000
_cell.length_b   1.000
_cell.length_c   1.000
_cell.angle_alpha   90.00
_cell.angle_beta   90.00
_cell.angle_gamma   90.00
#
_symmetry.space_group_name_H-M   'P 1'
#
loop_
_entity.id
_entity.type
_entity.pdbx_description
1 polymer ?
#
loop_
_entity_poly.entity_id
_entity_poly.type
_entity_poly.pdbx_seq_one_letter_code
_entity_poly.pdbx_strand_id
1 'polypeptide(L)'
;SGDGNIIWGFPLIDNGNTVNSLEVSRMVSPKFMMASQLGATSTMGYDDAVDNCNSYWEETIKNGVTVRYDDWRLPTEAEIKYIDDLQHDSNNPQGVVMRGNYYWDAYSFNGAYEMKDPITHSGSSTSAHVRCIRDIKN
;
A
#
# COMPACT_ATOMS: atom_id res chain seq x y z
N SER A 1 -11.03 -12.26 -14.08
CA SER A 1 -11.82 -12.78 -12.95
C SER A 1 -12.19 -11.60 -12.06
N GLY A 2 -13.37 -11.03 -12.29
CA GLY A 2 -13.90 -9.93 -11.50
C GLY A 2 -14.61 -10.45 -10.25
N ASP A 3 -14.63 -9.60 -9.22
CA ASP A 3 -15.68 -9.52 -8.20
C ASP A 3 -15.58 -10.44 -6.97
N GLY A 4 -14.36 -10.67 -6.47
CA GLY A 4 -14.20 -10.92 -5.03
C GLY A 4 -14.60 -9.64 -4.27
N ASN A 5 -15.78 -9.63 -3.65
CA ASN A 5 -16.36 -8.47 -2.96
C ASN A 5 -15.31 -7.70 -2.12
N ILE A 6 -15.07 -6.44 -2.47
CA ILE A 6 -14.34 -5.50 -1.62
C ILE A 6 -15.09 -5.38 -0.29
N ILE A 7 -14.36 -5.48 0.82
CA ILE A 7 -14.90 -5.32 2.17
C ILE A 7 -14.50 -3.93 2.67
N TRP A 8 -15.45 -3.00 2.75
CA TRP A 8 -15.17 -1.68 3.31
C TRP A 8 -15.02 -1.75 4.82
N GLY A 9 -13.88 -1.27 5.32
CA GLY A 9 -13.58 -1.27 6.75
C GLY A 9 -12.09 -1.13 7.01
N PHE A 10 -11.72 -0.83 8.25
CA PHE A 10 -10.31 -0.79 8.63
C PHE A 10 -9.75 -2.21 8.67
N PRO A 11 -8.70 -2.53 7.88
CA PRO A 11 -8.03 -3.82 7.96
C PRO A 11 -7.59 -4.15 9.39
N LEU A 12 -7.69 -5.42 9.76
CA LEU A 12 -7.19 -5.87 11.06
C LEU A 12 -5.67 -5.70 11.12
N ILE A 13 -5.18 -5.20 12.25
CA ILE A 13 -3.77 -4.93 12.50
C ILE A 13 -3.28 -5.80 13.66
N ASP A 14 -2.13 -6.44 13.50
CA ASP A 14 -1.41 -7.17 14.54
C ASP A 14 0.04 -6.66 14.62
N ASN A 15 0.48 -6.25 15.81
CA ASN A 15 1.81 -5.66 16.05
C ASN A 15 2.21 -4.55 15.04
N GLY A 16 1.26 -3.69 14.67
CA GLY A 16 1.46 -2.59 13.71
C GLY A 16 1.39 -2.99 12.24
N ASN A 17 1.26 -4.29 11.93
CA ASN A 17 1.18 -4.80 10.56
C ASN A 17 -0.25 -5.20 10.18
N THR A 18 -0.61 -5.03 8.91
CA THR A 18 -1.84 -5.61 8.36
C THR A 18 -1.79 -7.13 8.52
N VAL A 19 -2.86 -7.72 9.05
CA VAL A 19 -2.94 -9.18 9.24
C VAL A 19 -2.87 -9.90 7.89
N ASN A 20 -1.92 -10.82 7.76
CA ASN A 20 -1.74 -11.66 6.57
C ASN A 20 -2.82 -12.77 6.52
N SER A 21 -3.98 -12.42 5.98
CA SER A 21 -5.08 -13.36 5.75
C SER A 21 -5.87 -12.99 4.50
N LEU A 22 -6.51 -13.98 3.87
CA LEU A 22 -7.32 -13.79 2.68
C LEU A 22 -8.55 -12.92 2.90
N GLU A 23 -9.11 -12.90 4.12
CA GLU A 23 -10.23 -12.03 4.44
C GLU A 23 -9.78 -10.57 4.50
N VAL A 24 -8.68 -10.30 5.23
CA VAL A 24 -8.13 -8.95 5.38
C VAL A 24 -7.58 -8.42 4.05
N SER A 25 -7.02 -9.28 3.18
CA SER A 25 -6.51 -8.86 1.87
C SER A 25 -7.59 -8.28 0.94
N ARG A 26 -8.87 -8.55 1.21
CA ARG A 26 -10.02 -8.04 0.46
C ARG A 26 -10.57 -6.72 1.03
N MET A 27 -10.02 -6.24 2.14
CA MET A 27 -10.52 -5.05 2.81
C MET A 27 -9.98 -3.77 2.19
N VAL A 28 -10.78 -2.72 2.14
CA VAL A 28 -10.31 -1.38 1.77
C VAL A 28 -10.67 -0.41 2.87
N SER A 29 -9.66 0.27 3.42
CA SER A 29 -9.87 1.32 4.40
C SER A 29 -10.70 2.45 3.81
N PRO A 30 -11.78 2.92 4.48
CA PRO A 30 -12.61 4.00 3.96
C PRO A 30 -11.84 5.31 3.74
N LYS A 31 -10.72 5.49 4.45
CA LYS A 31 -9.84 6.65 4.33
C LYS A 31 -8.44 6.25 4.76
N PHE A 32 -7.49 6.37 3.86
CA PHE A 32 -6.07 6.14 4.13
C PHE A 32 -5.20 7.23 3.55
N MET A 33 -3.97 7.31 4.04
CA MET A 33 -2.90 8.17 3.54
C MET A 33 -1.77 7.28 3.02
N MET A 34 -1.12 7.68 1.93
CA MET A 34 0.10 7.03 1.43
C MET A 34 1.33 7.78 1.89
N ALA A 35 2.41 7.05 2.18
CA ALA A 35 3.71 7.60 2.57
C ALA A 35 4.29 8.54 1.50
N SER A 36 5.05 9.57 1.86
CA SER A 36 5.70 10.43 0.88
C SER A 36 6.77 9.66 0.08
N GLN A 37 6.83 9.92 -1.22
CA GLN A 37 7.60 9.16 -2.21
C GLN A 37 9.11 9.45 -2.21
N LEU A 38 9.80 9.49 -1.06
CA LEU A 38 11.26 9.51 -1.10
C LEU A 38 11.81 8.10 -1.28
N GLY A 39 11.67 7.61 -2.52
CA GLY A 39 12.13 6.32 -2.99
C GLY A 39 10.97 5.42 -3.42
N ALA A 40 10.62 5.43 -4.70
CA ALA A 40 10.20 4.20 -5.36
C ALA A 40 11.39 3.24 -5.24
N THR A 41 11.44 2.54 -4.11
CA THR A 41 12.58 1.81 -3.59
C THR A 41 13.00 0.73 -4.57
N SER A 42 14.28 0.39 -4.53
CA SER A 42 14.76 -0.91 -4.99
C SER A 42 13.81 -2.00 -4.51
N THR A 43 13.57 -2.99 -5.37
CA THR A 43 12.72 -4.14 -5.05
C THR A 43 13.30 -4.88 -3.84
N MET A 44 12.46 -5.35 -2.93
CA MET A 44 12.87 -6.06 -1.71
C MET A 44 12.04 -7.33 -1.48
N GLY A 45 12.45 -8.16 -0.52
CA GLY A 45 11.67 -9.31 -0.09
C GLY A 45 10.43 -8.92 0.71
N TYR A 46 9.50 -9.87 0.91
CA TYR A 46 8.26 -9.61 1.65
C TYR A 46 8.51 -9.22 3.10
N ASP A 47 9.38 -9.94 3.83
CA ASP A 47 9.65 -9.64 5.24
C ASP A 47 10.30 -8.26 5.40
N ASP A 48 11.24 -7.90 4.52
CA ASP A 48 11.83 -6.55 4.47
C ASP A 48 10.76 -5.47 4.21
N ALA A 49 9.75 -5.77 3.39
CA ALA A 49 8.66 -4.85 3.09
C ALA A 49 7.73 -4.63 4.29
N VAL A 50 7.44 -5.68 5.04
CA VAL A 50 6.70 -5.61 6.31
C VAL A 50 7.46 -4.73 7.30
N ASP A 51 8.73 -5.02 7.53
CA ASP A 51 9.59 -4.27 8.45
C ASP A 51 9.78 -2.81 8.02
N ASN A 52 9.96 -2.58 6.71
CA ASN A 52 10.07 -1.24 6.13
C ASN A 52 8.83 -0.41 6.48
N CYS A 53 7.62 -0.94 6.30
CA CYS A 53 6.42 -0.18 6.63
C CYS A 53 6.19 -0.04 8.13
N ASN A 54 6.42 -1.09 8.92
CA ASN A 54 6.23 -1.05 10.37
C ASN A 54 7.14 -0.01 11.06
N SER A 55 8.38 0.14 10.56
CA SER A 55 9.37 1.07 11.10
C SER A 55 9.34 2.46 10.47
N TYR A 56 8.56 2.63 9.39
CA TYR A 56 8.46 3.90 8.68
C TYR A 56 7.79 4.96 9.56
N TRP A 57 8.25 6.20 9.44
CA TRP A 57 7.59 7.34 10.06
C TRP A 57 7.83 8.61 9.25
N GLU A 58 6.90 9.56 9.38
CA GLU A 58 6.99 10.88 8.78
C GLU A 58 6.57 11.96 9.76
N GLU A 59 7.07 13.16 9.56
CA GLU A 59 6.62 14.35 10.29
C GLU A 59 6.09 15.40 9.31
N THR A 60 5.03 16.08 9.74
CA THR A 60 4.45 17.20 8.99
C THR A 60 4.03 18.30 9.95
N ILE A 61 3.83 19.51 9.43
CA ILE A 61 3.31 20.64 10.21
C ILE A 61 1.83 20.79 9.91
N LYS A 62 0.98 20.58 10.92
CA LYS A 62 -0.46 20.89 10.87
C LYS A 62 -0.76 22.04 11.83
N ASN A 63 -1.30 23.14 11.32
CA ASN A 63 -1.68 24.31 12.10
C ASN A 63 -0.55 24.83 13.02
N GLY A 64 0.70 24.80 12.53
CA GLY A 64 1.88 25.23 13.29
C GLY A 64 2.40 24.21 14.31
N VAL A 65 1.81 23.01 14.41
CA VAL A 65 2.24 21.94 15.30
C VAL A 65 2.87 20.81 14.48
N THR A 66 4.04 20.33 14.91
CA THR A 66 4.66 19.12 14.36
C THR A 66 3.83 17.90 14.75
N VAL A 67 3.39 17.14 13.75
CA VAL A 67 2.65 15.89 13.91
C VAL A 67 3.47 14.77 13.28
N ARG A 68 3.73 13.72 14.07
CA ARG A 68 4.40 12.51 13.63
C ARG A 68 3.37 11.44 13.24
N TYR A 69 3.65 10.71 12.16
CA TYR A 69 2.90 9.55 11.69
C TYR A 69 3.83 8.35 11.69
N ASP A 70 3.56 7.36 12.53
CA ASP A 70 4.37 6.15 12.75
C ASP A 70 3.51 4.86 12.77
N ASP A 71 2.28 4.96 12.27
CA ASP A 71 1.27 3.90 12.17
C ASP A 71 1.14 3.37 10.73
N TRP A 72 2.28 3.22 10.05
CA TRP A 72 2.34 2.76 8.66
C TRP A 72 2.32 1.24 8.56
N ARG A 73 1.64 0.73 7.53
CA ARG A 73 1.47 -0.69 7.26
C ARG A 73 1.59 -0.97 5.77
N LEU A 74 1.87 -2.23 5.43
CA LEU A 74 1.63 -2.70 4.06
C LEU A 74 0.13 -2.57 3.74
N PRO A 75 -0.23 -2.15 2.52
CA PRO A 75 -1.60 -2.17 2.06
C PRO A 75 -2.11 -3.61 1.95
N THR A 76 -3.43 -3.77 1.96
CA THR A 76 -4.06 -5.00 1.49
C THR A 76 -3.98 -5.09 -0.04
N GLU A 77 -4.16 -6.29 -0.60
CA GLU A 77 -4.21 -6.47 -2.06
C GLU A 77 -5.33 -5.62 -2.68
N ALA A 78 -6.50 -5.56 -2.03
CA ALA A 78 -7.62 -4.76 -2.50
C ALA A 78 -7.32 -3.25 -2.49
N GLU A 79 -6.56 -2.75 -1.52
CA GLU A 79 -6.11 -1.34 -1.49
C GLU A 79 -5.14 -1.04 -2.63
N ILE A 80 -4.17 -1.93 -2.92
CA ILE A 80 -3.28 -1.76 -4.09
C ILE A 80 -4.10 -1.73 -5.37
N LYS A 81 -4.98 -2.71 -5.57
CA LYS A 81 -5.83 -2.79 -6.76
C LYS A 81 -6.69 -1.55 -6.93
N TYR A 82 -7.24 -1.02 -5.83
CA TYR A 82 -8.02 0.21 -5.84
C TYR A 82 -7.19 1.43 -6.25
N ILE A 83 -5.95 1.55 -5.74
CA ILE A 83 -5.02 2.61 -6.16
C ILE A 83 -4.63 2.48 -7.62
N ASP A 84 -4.32 1.25 -8.08
CA ASP A 84 -4.01 0.93 -9.48
C ASP A 84 -5.17 1.34 -10.40
N ASP A 85 -6.40 0.98 -10.07
CA ASP A 85 -7.59 1.40 -10.83
C ASP A 85 -7.76 2.91 -10.88
N LEU A 86 -7.61 3.61 -9.74
CA LEU A 86 -7.76 5.06 -9.68
C LEU A 86 -6.65 5.82 -10.40
N GLN A 87 -5.41 5.33 -10.35
CA GLN A 87 -4.28 6.08 -10.92
C GLN A 87 -4.35 6.17 -12.45
N HIS A 88 -5.04 5.22 -13.08
CA HIS A 88 -5.28 5.16 -14.53
C HIS A 88 -6.59 5.83 -14.97
N ASP A 89 -7.38 6.39 -14.06
CA ASP A 89 -8.52 7.24 -14.42
C ASP A 89 -8.02 8.53 -15.09
N SER A 90 -8.54 8.83 -16.28
CA SER A 90 -8.23 10.08 -17.01
C SER A 90 -8.51 11.36 -16.23
N ASN A 91 -9.37 11.31 -15.22
CA ASN A 91 -9.70 12.43 -14.34
C ASN A 91 -8.88 12.47 -13.06
N ASN A 92 -7.93 11.55 -12.88
CA ASN A 92 -7.08 11.51 -11.69
C ASN A 92 -6.16 12.75 -11.65
N PRO A 93 -6.39 13.71 -10.73
CA PRO A 93 -5.59 14.92 -10.66
C PRO A 93 -4.21 14.69 -10.02
N GLN A 94 -4.00 13.54 -9.37
CA GLN A 94 -2.77 13.21 -8.64
C GLN A 94 -1.69 12.58 -9.53
N GLY A 95 -2.07 12.10 -10.73
CA GLY A 95 -1.20 11.34 -11.61
C GLY A 95 -0.81 9.96 -11.06
N VAL A 96 0.19 9.33 -11.67
CA VAL A 96 0.65 7.98 -11.31
C VAL A 96 1.49 8.03 -10.03
N VAL A 97 1.02 7.36 -8.99
CA VAL A 97 1.66 7.30 -7.67
C VAL A 97 2.40 5.98 -7.42
N MET A 98 2.01 4.90 -8.09
CA MET A 98 2.69 3.60 -8.04
C MET A 98 3.16 3.24 -9.45
N ARG A 99 4.47 3.40 -9.70
CA ARG A 99 5.09 3.37 -11.03
C ARG A 99 5.76 2.04 -11.39
N GLY A 100 6.07 1.19 -10.41
CA GLY A 100 6.75 -0.10 -10.59
C GLY A 100 5.85 -1.21 -11.13
N ASN A 101 6.44 -2.36 -11.47
CA ASN A 101 5.70 -3.50 -12.05
C ASN A 101 4.99 -4.33 -10.99
N TYR A 102 5.67 -4.57 -9.87
CA TYR A 102 5.15 -5.37 -8.76
C TYR A 102 5.18 -4.59 -7.45
N TYR A 103 4.14 -4.73 -6.64
CA TYR A 103 4.07 -4.15 -5.30
C TYR A 103 3.65 -5.17 -4.24
N TRP A 104 4.32 -5.12 -3.09
CA TRP A 104 3.94 -5.92 -1.93
C TRP A 104 2.65 -5.41 -1.30
N ASP A 105 1.68 -6.29 -1.19
CA ASP A 105 0.59 -6.20 -0.23
C ASP A 105 0.82 -7.16 0.96
N ALA A 106 -0.05 -7.09 1.95
CA ALA A 106 0.05 -7.86 3.19
C ALA A 106 -0.27 -9.37 3.05
N TYR A 107 -0.77 -9.84 1.91
CA TYR A 107 -1.13 -11.24 1.70
C TYR A 107 -0.01 -12.00 0.97
N SER A 108 0.90 -12.62 1.73
CA SER A 108 2.11 -13.21 1.13
C SER A 108 1.89 -14.52 0.35
N PHE A 109 0.70 -15.10 0.39
CA PHE A 109 0.45 -16.46 -0.13
C PHE A 109 0.34 -16.54 -1.66
N ASN A 110 0.18 -15.43 -2.37
CA ASN A 110 0.09 -15.36 -3.83
C ASN A 110 1.16 -14.48 -4.49
N GLY A 111 2.16 -14.02 -3.72
CA GLY A 111 3.22 -13.14 -4.20
C GLY A 111 2.75 -11.70 -4.38
N ALA A 112 3.68 -10.82 -4.79
CA ALA A 112 3.38 -9.41 -5.00
C ALA A 112 2.37 -9.19 -6.14
N TYR A 113 1.54 -8.15 -6.01
CA TYR A 113 0.57 -7.74 -7.01
C TYR A 113 1.26 -7.16 -8.26
N GLU A 114 0.90 -7.66 -9.44
CA GLU A 114 1.32 -7.13 -10.75
C GLU A 114 0.41 -5.96 -11.17
N MET A 115 0.99 -4.79 -11.38
CA MET A 115 0.28 -3.58 -11.79
C MET A 115 -0.23 -3.70 -13.23
N LYS A 116 -1.40 -3.13 -13.53
CA LYS A 116 -2.04 -3.26 -14.85
C LYS A 116 -1.31 -2.51 -15.96
N ASP A 117 -0.81 -1.32 -15.67
CA ASP A 117 -0.10 -0.45 -16.63
C ASP A 117 1.10 0.24 -15.96
N PRO A 118 2.17 -0.52 -15.66
CA PRO A 118 3.34 0.00 -14.96
C PRO A 118 4.17 0.92 -15.85
N ILE A 119 4.72 1.99 -15.27
CA ILE A 119 5.65 2.88 -15.97
C ILE A 119 7.04 2.21 -16.09
N THR A 120 7.47 1.51 -15.05
CA THR A 120 8.75 0.78 -15.02
C THR A 120 8.50 -0.71 -14.81
N HIS A 121 9.13 -1.54 -15.64
CA HIS A 121 8.93 -2.99 -15.63
C HIS A 121 9.84 -3.73 -14.63
N SER A 122 10.25 -3.05 -13.56
CA SER A 122 11.12 -3.58 -12.51
C SER A 122 10.34 -4.33 -11.43
N GLY A 123 10.96 -5.37 -10.89
CA GLY A 123 10.38 -6.24 -9.87
C GLY A 123 9.76 -7.51 -10.42
N SER A 124 9.37 -8.39 -9.51
CA SER A 124 8.73 -9.68 -9.76
C SER A 124 7.79 -10.00 -8.60
N SER A 125 7.02 -11.09 -8.73
CA SER A 125 6.16 -11.61 -7.66
C SER A 125 6.90 -11.99 -6.37
N THR A 126 8.24 -12.07 -6.40
CA THR A 126 9.10 -12.44 -5.26
C THR A 126 10.10 -11.35 -4.84
N SER A 127 10.15 -10.24 -5.58
CA SER A 127 11.01 -9.08 -5.28
C SER A 127 10.34 -7.84 -5.84
N ALA A 128 9.64 -7.10 -4.98
CA ALA A 128 8.70 -6.07 -5.39
C ALA A 128 8.93 -4.73 -4.70
N HIS A 129 8.30 -3.69 -5.24
CA HIS A 129 8.30 -2.36 -4.66
C HIS A 129 7.39 -2.29 -3.43
N VAL A 130 7.59 -1.27 -2.60
CA VAL A 130 6.81 -1.06 -1.37
C VAL A 130 6.16 0.31 -1.37
N ARG A 131 4.90 0.36 -0.95
CA ARG A 131 4.14 1.59 -0.78
C ARG A 131 3.34 1.52 0.52
N CYS A 132 3.89 2.07 1.59
CA CYS A 132 3.23 2.04 2.89
C CYS A 132 2.02 2.97 2.91
N ILE A 133 0.97 2.53 3.58
CA ILE A 133 -0.22 3.32 3.84
C ILE A 133 -0.54 3.33 5.33
N ARG A 134 -1.39 4.26 5.74
CA ARG A 134 -1.92 4.33 7.11
C ARG A 134 -3.41 4.67 7.09
N ASP A 135 -4.14 4.14 8.05
CA ASP A 135 -5.57 4.39 8.20
C ASP A 135 -5.82 5.76 8.84
N ILE A 136 -6.78 6.52 8.30
CA ILE A 136 -7.20 7.78 8.90
C ILE A 136 -8.54 7.56 9.62
N LYS A 137 -8.44 7.40 10.94
CA LYS A 137 -9.58 7.28 11.85
C LYS A 137 -9.91 8.69 12.36
N ASN A 138 -11.12 9.18 12.07
CA ASN A 138 -11.62 10.45 12.62
C ASN A 138 -12.16 10.24 14.02
#